data_AF-A0A7X0AZ26-F1
#
_entry.id   AF-A0A7X0AZ26-F1
#
_cell.length_a   1.000
_cell.length_b   1.000
_cell.length_c   1.000
_cell.angle_alpha   90.00
_cell.angle_beta   90.00
_cell.angle_gamma   90.00
#
_symmetry.space_group_name_H-M   'P 1'
#
loop_
_entity.id
_entity.type
_entity.pdbx_description
1 polymer ?
#
loop_
_entity_poly.entity_id
_entity_poly.type
_entity_poly.pdbx_seq_one_letter_code
_entity_poly.pdbx_strand_id
1 'polypeptide(L)'
;MRLTPTLRLALILSLALNLFLLAFVGAQQWRQQAALRALPPSIARTPAGNVLATLFGQLAAQLPPDDRRLLRSAILSHTPQLEQTQARFAAAMDQVRTEIDRTPLDTAALRAAMAQAREQRQPLGPVLEDIVMEVLPQMSAEGRHILSRYRGGR
;
A
#
# COMPACT_ATOMS: atom_id res chain seq x y z
N MET A 1 20.13 30.37 37.99
CA MET A 1 20.99 30.10 36.81
C MET A 1 20.43 30.84 35.60
N ARG A 2 21.16 31.79 35.01
CA ARG A 2 20.73 32.50 33.79
C ARG A 2 21.22 31.70 32.58
N LEU A 3 20.30 31.19 31.76
CA LEU A 3 20.62 30.50 30.51
C LEU A 3 21.31 31.49 29.56
N THR A 4 22.47 31.12 29.02
CA THR A 4 23.19 31.94 28.03
C THR A 4 22.35 32.09 26.75
N PRO A 5 22.49 33.19 26.00
CA PRO A 5 21.69 33.44 24.79
C PRO A 5 21.85 32.34 23.74
N THR A 6 23.03 31.73 23.66
CA THR A 6 23.31 30.57 22.80
C THR A 6 22.52 29.34 23.23
N LEU A 7 22.42 29.06 24.52
CA LEU A 7 21.66 27.91 25.03
C LEU A 7 20.15 28.12 24.85
N ARG A 8 19.65 29.35 25.00
CA ARG A 8 18.26 29.70 24.69
C ARG A 8 17.95 29.51 23.21
N LEU A 9 18.83 29.98 22.32
CA LEU A 9 18.67 29.80 20.88
C LEU A 9 18.66 28.32 20.51
N ALA A 10 19.59 27.53 21.07
CA ALA A 10 19.66 26.08 20.85
C ALA A 10 18.39 25.35 21.32
N LEU A 11 17.83 25.74 22.47
CA LEU A 11 16.58 25.19 22.98
C LEU A 11 15.38 25.54 22.07
N ILE A 12 15.29 26.78 21.59
CA ILE A 12 14.25 27.21 20.66
C ILE A 12 14.36 26.44 19.33
N LEU A 13 15.58 26.32 18.79
CA LEU A 13 15.82 25.59 17.54
C LEU A 13 15.47 24.10 17.69
N SER A 14 15.88 23.49 18.81
CA SER A 14 15.55 22.10 19.12
C SER A 14 14.05 21.90 19.25
N LEU A 15 13.35 22.78 19.95
CA LEU A 15 11.90 22.71 20.09
C LEU A 15 11.20 22.86 18.74
N ALA A 16 11.62 23.83 17.92
CA ALA A 16 11.08 24.03 16.59
C ALA A 16 11.30 22.81 15.69
N LEU A 17 12.49 22.20 15.72
CA LEU A 17 12.80 20.99 14.98
C LEU A 17 11.93 19.81 15.43
N ASN A 18 11.74 19.62 16.73
CA ASN A 18 10.88 18.56 17.26
C ASN A 18 9.42 18.74 16.81
N LEU A 19 8.88 19.96 16.90
CA LEU A 19 7.52 20.26 16.44
C LEU A 19 7.37 20.04 14.93
N PHE A 20 8.37 20.45 14.14
CA PHE A 20 8.40 20.19 12.71
C PHE A 20 8.39 18.69 12.40
N LEU A 21 9.25 17.91 13.05
CA LEU A 21 9.31 16.46 12.86
C LEU A 21 8.01 15.78 13.25
N LEU A 22 7.40 16.18 14.37
CA LEU A 22 6.12 15.64 14.83
C LEU A 22 4.99 15.96 13.83
N ALA A 23 4.93 17.19 13.35
CA ALA A 23 3.95 17.61 12.35
C ALA A 23 4.16 16.89 11.01
N PHE A 24 5.40 16.72 10.59
CA PHE A 24 5.75 16.01 9.35
C PHE A 24 5.33 14.54 9.39
N VAL A 25 5.72 13.82 10.45
CA VAL A 25 5.32 12.41 10.64
C VAL A 25 3.80 12.29 10.78
N GLY A 26 3.18 13.17 11.57
CA GLY A 26 1.73 13.20 11.74
C GLY A 26 0.99 13.43 10.41
N ALA A 27 1.45 14.38 9.59
CA ALA A 27 0.87 14.64 8.27
C ALA A 27 1.04 13.46 7.31
N GLN A 28 2.21 12.82 7.31
CA GLN A 28 2.44 11.62 6.49
C GLN A 28 1.53 10.46 6.90
N GLN A 29 1.41 10.21 8.21
CA GLN A 29 0.57 9.14 8.74
C GLN A 29 -0.92 9.40 8.52
N TRP A 30 -1.37 10.65 8.67
CA TRP A 30 -2.73 11.05 8.30
C TRP A 30 -3.00 10.75 6.83
N ARG A 31 -2.11 11.15 5.91
CA ARG A 31 -2.30 10.92 4.47
C ARG A 31 -2.43 9.43 4.14
N GLN A 32 -1.63 8.58 4.77
CA GLN A 32 -1.76 7.12 4.62
C GLN A 32 -3.09 6.60 5.17
N GLN A 33 -3.50 7.04 6.37
CA GLN A 33 -4.79 6.63 6.95
C GLN A 33 -5.98 7.10 6.10
N ALA A 34 -5.92 8.30 5.52
CA ALA A 34 -6.96 8.81 4.64
C ALA A 34 -7.06 7.97 3.34
N ALA A 35 -5.93 7.56 2.77
CA ALA A 35 -5.90 6.66 1.62
C ALA A 35 -6.46 5.27 1.96
N LEU A 36 -6.10 4.71 3.12
CA LEU A 36 -6.63 3.42 3.59
C LEU A 36 -8.14 3.47 3.86
N ARG A 37 -8.66 4.58 4.37
CA ARG A 37 -10.12 4.78 4.56
C ARG A 37 -10.90 4.88 3.25
N ALA A 38 -10.22 5.21 2.14
CA ALA A 38 -10.86 5.27 0.82
C ALA A 38 -11.03 3.88 0.18
N LEU A 39 -10.34 2.86 0.71
CA LEU A 39 -10.42 1.47 0.30
C LEU A 39 -11.44 0.69 1.15
N PRO A 40 -12.04 -0.39 0.60
CA PRO A 40 -12.83 -1.32 1.39
C PRO A 40 -12.03 -1.88 2.59
N PRO A 41 -12.65 -2.03 3.77
CA PRO A 41 -11.95 -2.44 5.00
C PRO A 41 -11.36 -3.85 4.91
N SER A 42 -11.92 -4.71 4.06
CA SER A 42 -11.43 -6.03 3.68
C SER A 42 -10.06 -5.99 3.01
N ILE A 43 -9.84 -5.02 2.12
CA ILE A 43 -8.58 -4.83 1.41
C ILE A 43 -7.62 -4.00 2.26
N ALA A 44 -8.09 -2.93 2.92
CA ALA A 44 -7.25 -1.96 3.62
C ALA A 44 -6.38 -2.56 4.75
N ARG A 45 -6.77 -3.70 5.34
CA ARG A 45 -6.00 -4.36 6.40
C ARG A 45 -4.97 -5.39 5.90
N THR A 46 -4.79 -5.47 4.59
CA THR A 46 -3.97 -6.50 3.96
C THR A 46 -2.68 -5.89 3.40
N PRO A 47 -1.63 -6.70 3.16
CA PRO A 47 -0.43 -6.23 2.48
C PRO A 47 -0.75 -5.60 1.11
N ALA A 48 -1.69 -6.18 0.37
CA ALA A 48 -2.18 -5.63 -0.90
C ALA A 48 -2.86 -4.27 -0.73
N GLY A 49 -3.64 -4.08 0.35
CA GLY A 49 -4.24 -2.79 0.68
C GLY A 49 -3.23 -1.70 0.99
N ASN A 50 -2.11 -2.02 1.62
CA ASN A 50 -1.03 -1.06 1.85
C ASN A 50 -0.36 -0.64 0.55
N VAL A 51 -0.15 -1.57 -0.39
CA VAL A 51 0.40 -1.26 -1.72
C VAL A 51 -0.57 -0.39 -2.49
N LEU A 52 -1.85 -0.74 -2.53
CA LEU A 52 -2.91 0.04 -3.16
C LEU A 52 -3.07 1.43 -2.53
N ALA A 53 -3.04 1.54 -1.20
CA ALA A 53 -3.12 2.82 -0.50
C ALA A 53 -1.90 3.70 -0.80
N THR A 54 -0.72 3.11 -0.98
CA THR A 54 0.49 3.82 -1.38
C THR A 54 0.38 4.32 -2.82
N LEU A 55 -0.06 3.45 -3.74
CA LEU A 55 -0.40 3.79 -5.12
C LEU A 55 -1.39 4.95 -5.17
N PHE A 56 -2.53 4.86 -4.46
CA PHE A 56 -3.52 5.91 -4.35
C PHE A 56 -2.95 7.19 -3.75
N GLY A 57 -2.26 7.11 -2.61
CA GLY A 57 -1.73 8.29 -1.93
C GLY A 57 -0.77 9.10 -2.81
N GLN A 58 0.03 8.42 -3.64
CA GLN A 58 1.00 9.05 -4.53
C GLN A 58 0.37 9.51 -5.86
N LEU A 59 -0.39 8.62 -6.53
CA LEU A 59 -0.99 8.92 -7.83
C LEU A 59 -2.18 9.86 -7.70
N ALA A 60 -3.06 9.67 -6.72
CA ALA A 60 -4.24 10.53 -6.55
C ALA A 60 -3.83 11.98 -6.24
N ALA A 61 -2.70 12.22 -5.58
CA ALA A 61 -2.22 13.56 -5.31
C ALA A 61 -1.76 14.31 -6.56
N GLN A 62 -1.32 13.58 -7.59
CA GLN A 62 -0.77 14.15 -8.83
C GLN A 62 -1.82 14.16 -9.96
N LEU A 63 -2.70 13.16 -10.00
CA LEU A 63 -3.71 13.03 -11.04
C LEU A 63 -4.76 14.15 -10.99
N PRO A 64 -5.22 14.61 -12.17
CA PRO A 64 -6.40 15.45 -12.28
C PRO A 64 -7.62 14.83 -11.54
N PRO A 65 -8.54 15.65 -11.01
CA PRO A 65 -9.67 15.16 -10.21
C PRO A 65 -10.54 14.12 -10.93
N ASP A 66 -10.70 14.25 -12.25
CA ASP A 66 -11.55 13.37 -13.05
C ASP A 66 -10.88 12.00 -13.28
N ASP A 67 -9.61 12.02 -13.67
CA ASP A 67 -8.78 10.81 -13.83
C ASP A 67 -8.64 10.04 -12.51
N ARG A 68 -8.55 10.76 -11.39
CA ARG A 68 -8.54 10.17 -10.05
C ARG A 68 -9.84 9.42 -9.74
N ARG A 69 -10.99 9.95 -10.17
CA ARG A 69 -12.28 9.27 -10.00
C ARG A 69 -12.36 8.01 -10.85
N LEU A 70 -11.87 8.04 -12.09
CA LEU A 70 -11.81 6.87 -12.97
C LEU A 70 -10.98 5.74 -12.34
N LEU A 71 -9.76 6.04 -11.88
CA LEU A 71 -8.89 5.07 -11.22
C LEU A 71 -9.55 4.50 -9.95
N ARG A 72 -10.19 5.36 -9.16
CA ARG A 72 -10.89 4.91 -7.96
C ARG A 72 -12.04 3.95 -8.28
N SER A 73 -12.85 4.27 -9.28
CA SER A 73 -13.99 3.46 -9.68
C SER A 73 -13.57 2.09 -10.20
N ALA A 74 -12.52 2.02 -11.03
CA ALA A 74 -11.99 0.76 -11.54
C ALA A 74 -11.43 -0.15 -10.43
N ILE A 75 -10.81 0.42 -9.40
CA ILE A 75 -10.34 -0.37 -8.25
C ILE A 75 -11.53 -0.89 -7.42
N LEU A 76 -12.57 -0.08 -7.27
CA LEU A 76 -13.79 -0.52 -6.58
C LEU A 76 -14.50 -1.64 -7.35
N SER A 77 -14.51 -1.61 -8.69
CA SER A 77 -15.08 -2.70 -9.51
C SER A 77 -14.27 -4.00 -9.40
N HIS A 78 -12.95 -3.91 -9.24
CA HIS A 78 -12.04 -5.06 -9.08
C HIS A 78 -11.85 -5.53 -7.63
N THR A 79 -12.51 -4.88 -6.67
CA THR A 79 -12.43 -5.24 -5.24
C THR A 79 -12.70 -6.72 -4.97
N PRO A 80 -13.72 -7.38 -5.55
CA PRO A 80 -13.97 -8.81 -5.31
C PRO A 80 -12.82 -9.71 -5.75
N GLN A 81 -12.16 -9.38 -6.88
CA GLN A 81 -11.03 -10.15 -7.39
C GLN A 81 -9.78 -9.96 -6.50
N LEU A 82 -9.53 -8.72 -6.06
CA LEU A 82 -8.46 -8.41 -5.12
C LEU A 82 -8.64 -9.15 -3.79
N GLU A 83 -9.86 -9.16 -3.25
CA GLU A 83 -10.21 -9.92 -2.04
C GLU A 83 -10.00 -11.42 -2.22
N GLN A 84 -10.43 -11.97 -3.36
CA GLN A 84 -10.28 -13.40 -3.64
C GLN A 84 -8.80 -13.80 -3.73
N THR A 85 -7.98 -13.03 -4.45
CA THR A 85 -6.52 -13.27 -4.56
C THR A 85 -5.86 -13.21 -3.19
N GLN A 86 -6.22 -12.21 -2.38
CA GLN A 86 -5.69 -12.05 -1.04
C GLN A 86 -6.12 -13.18 -0.08
N ALA A 87 -7.36 -13.65 -0.19
CA ALA A 87 -7.88 -14.77 0.60
C ALA A 87 -7.16 -16.08 0.25
N ARG A 88 -6.90 -16.34 -1.04
CA ARG A 88 -6.13 -17.52 -1.49
C ARG A 88 -4.70 -17.51 -0.96
N PHE A 89 -4.04 -16.35 -1.01
CA PHE A 89 -2.69 -16.21 -0.44
C PHE A 89 -2.69 -16.41 1.08
N ALA A 90 -3.67 -15.85 1.80
CA ALA A 90 -3.80 -16.03 3.24
C ALA A 90 -4.00 -17.51 3.61
N ALA A 91 -4.89 -18.22 2.90
CA ALA A 91 -5.11 -19.65 3.11
C ALA A 91 -3.84 -20.49 2.85
N ALA A 92 -3.08 -20.17 1.80
CA ALA A 92 -1.81 -20.86 1.52
C ALA A 92 -0.75 -20.59 2.62
N MET A 93 -0.72 -19.39 3.18
CA MET A 93 0.15 -19.07 4.32
C MET A 93 -0.26 -19.79 5.61
N ASP A 94 -1.56 -19.97 5.83
CA ASP A 94 -2.05 -20.76 6.96
C ASP A 94 -1.66 -22.23 6.83
N GLN A 95 -1.70 -22.80 5.63
CA GLN A 95 -1.16 -24.15 5.37
C GLN A 95 0.34 -24.25 5.68
N VAL A 96 1.13 -23.25 5.29
CA VAL A 96 2.55 -23.20 5.66
C VAL A 96 2.74 -23.22 7.17
N ARG A 97 1.94 -22.45 7.92
CA ARG A 97 1.98 -22.44 9.40
C ARG A 97 1.60 -23.80 9.97
N THR A 98 0.55 -24.44 9.45
CA THR A 98 0.13 -25.78 9.88
C THR A 98 1.22 -26.82 9.67
N GLU A 99 1.93 -26.80 8.54
CA GLU A 99 3.02 -27.75 8.30
C GLU A 99 4.27 -27.48 9.15
N ILE A 100 4.50 -26.23 9.56
CA ILE A 100 5.56 -25.88 10.53
C ILE A 100 5.26 -26.46 11.92
N ASP A 101 4.01 -26.37 12.37
CA ASP A 101 3.58 -26.85 13.70
C ASP A 101 3.44 -28.38 13.78
N ARG A 102 3.54 -29.08 12.64
CA ARG A 102 3.39 -30.53 12.56
C ARG A 102 4.54 -31.24 13.29
N THR A 103 4.19 -32.22 14.13
CA THR A 103 5.15 -33.09 14.81
C THR A 103 4.85 -34.56 14.48
N PRO A 104 5.79 -35.31 13.85
CA PRO A 104 7.10 -34.85 13.38
C PRO A 104 7.00 -33.89 12.18
N LEU A 105 8.03 -33.06 12.00
CA LEU A 105 8.10 -32.11 10.89
C LEU A 105 8.20 -32.86 9.55
N ASP A 106 7.24 -32.62 8.66
CA ASP A 106 7.28 -33.09 7.28
C ASP A 106 7.87 -32.01 6.37
N THR A 107 9.17 -32.11 6.11
CA THR A 107 9.88 -31.13 5.28
C THR A 107 9.45 -31.14 3.80
N ALA A 108 8.88 -32.24 3.30
CA ALA A 108 8.38 -32.33 1.94
C ALA A 108 7.04 -31.60 1.81
N ALA A 109 6.13 -31.83 2.76
CA ALA A 109 4.86 -31.12 2.86
C ALA A 109 5.06 -29.61 3.05
N LEU A 110 5.99 -29.21 3.94
CA LEU A 110 6.32 -27.79 4.14
C LEU A 110 6.83 -27.14 2.84
N ARG A 111 7.72 -27.82 2.08
CA ARG A 111 8.23 -27.29 0.82
C ARG A 111 7.11 -27.12 -0.22
N ALA A 112 6.17 -28.06 -0.27
CA ALA A 112 5.01 -27.98 -1.16
C ALA A 112 4.09 -26.81 -0.78
N ALA A 113 3.77 -26.66 0.50
CA ALA A 113 2.97 -25.54 1.01
C ALA A 113 3.63 -24.17 0.70
N MET A 114 4.95 -24.07 0.88
CA MET A 114 5.70 -22.85 0.51
C MET A 114 5.67 -22.56 -0.99
N ALA A 115 5.74 -23.59 -1.85
CA ALA A 115 5.65 -23.41 -3.30
C ALA A 115 4.25 -22.90 -3.70
N GLN A 116 3.20 -23.49 -3.13
CA GLN A 116 1.82 -23.04 -3.34
C GLN A 116 1.61 -21.60 -2.88
N ALA A 117 2.14 -21.21 -1.71
CA ALA A 117 2.06 -19.84 -1.23
C ALA A 117 2.75 -18.83 -2.17
N ARG A 118 3.87 -19.23 -2.80
CA ARG A 118 4.54 -18.39 -3.82
C ARG A 118 3.69 -18.21 -5.06
N GLU A 119 3.05 -19.27 -5.53
CA GLU A 119 2.14 -19.24 -6.68
C GLU A 119 0.94 -18.32 -6.40
N GLN A 120 0.32 -18.45 -5.23
CA GLN A 120 -0.82 -17.62 -4.83
C GLN A 120 -0.46 -16.14 -4.57
N ARG A 121 0.83 -15.79 -4.51
CA ARG A 121 1.29 -14.40 -4.38
C ARG A 121 1.31 -13.65 -5.73
N GLN A 122 1.47 -14.36 -6.84
CA GLN A 122 1.59 -13.79 -8.18
C GLN A 122 0.33 -13.08 -8.75
N PRO A 123 -0.93 -13.43 -8.41
CA PRO A 123 -2.09 -12.91 -9.12
C PRO A 123 -2.41 -11.43 -8.86
N LEU A 124 -1.74 -10.77 -7.91
CA LEU A 124 -1.95 -9.33 -7.68
C LEU A 124 -1.48 -8.48 -8.85
N GLY A 125 -0.41 -8.88 -9.55
CA GLY A 125 0.11 -8.15 -10.71
C GLY A 125 -0.91 -8.03 -11.84
N PRO A 126 -1.43 -9.16 -12.36
CA PRO A 126 -2.45 -9.16 -13.40
C PRO A 126 -3.70 -8.32 -13.08
N VAL A 127 -4.22 -8.40 -11.85
CA VAL A 127 -5.40 -7.60 -11.47
C VAL A 127 -5.11 -6.10 -11.51
N LEU A 128 -3.90 -5.67 -11.12
CA LEU A 128 -3.49 -4.27 -11.23
C LEU A 128 -3.30 -3.85 -12.68
N GLU A 129 -2.78 -4.73 -13.54
CA GLU A 129 -2.64 -4.49 -14.98
C GLU A 129 -4.02 -4.29 -15.63
N ASP A 130 -5.00 -5.14 -15.30
CA ASP A 130 -6.37 -5.04 -15.81
C ASP A 130 -7.03 -3.70 -15.44
N ILE A 131 -6.90 -3.29 -14.18
CA ILE A 131 -7.39 -1.97 -13.70
C ILE A 131 -6.77 -0.83 -14.51
N VAL A 132 -5.46 -0.88 -14.76
CA VAL A 132 -4.77 0.17 -15.52
C VAL A 132 -5.23 0.16 -16.99
N MET A 133 -5.36 -1.02 -17.60
CA MET A 133 -5.82 -1.17 -18.99
C MET A 133 -7.28 -0.72 -19.18
N GLU A 134 -8.13 -0.89 -18.17
CA GLU A 134 -9.51 -0.37 -18.19
C GLU A 134 -9.57 1.16 -18.18
N VAL A 135 -8.69 1.78 -17.38
CA VAL A 135 -8.75 3.22 -17.10
C VAL A 135 -7.97 4.04 -18.13
N LEU A 136 -6.85 3.55 -18.64
CA LEU A 136 -5.97 4.27 -19.58
C LEU A 136 -6.69 4.89 -20.80
N PRO A 137 -7.64 4.22 -21.47
CA PRO A 137 -8.37 4.78 -22.62
C PRO A 137 -9.26 5.97 -22.24
N GLN A 138 -9.75 5.99 -21.00
CA GLN A 138 -10.69 6.99 -20.49
C GLN A 138 -9.98 8.20 -19.87
N MET A 139 -8.69 8.07 -19.57
CA MET A 139 -7.91 9.14 -18.96
C MET A 139 -7.53 10.25 -19.94
N SER A 140 -7.35 11.43 -19.37
CA SER A 140 -6.73 12.56 -20.07
C SER A 140 -5.28 12.26 -20.49
N ALA A 141 -4.76 13.01 -21.47
CA ALA A 141 -3.36 12.92 -21.87
C ALA A 141 -2.39 13.24 -20.70
N GLU A 142 -2.78 14.19 -19.84
CA GLU A 142 -2.04 14.55 -18.63
C GLU A 142 -2.01 13.39 -17.63
N GLY A 143 -3.16 12.77 -17.38
CA GLY A 143 -3.27 11.62 -16.48
C GLY A 143 -2.42 10.43 -16.95
N ARG A 144 -2.44 10.12 -18.25
CA ARG A 144 -1.57 9.09 -18.84
C ARG A 144 -0.08 9.44 -18.71
N HIS A 145 0.29 10.71 -18.91
CA HIS A 145 1.67 11.15 -18.74
C HIS A 145 2.14 10.98 -17.29
N ILE A 146 1.30 11.31 -16.30
CA ILE A 146 1.61 11.09 -14.88
C ILE A 146 1.81 9.60 -14.58
N LEU A 147 0.91 8.73 -15.06
CA LEU A 147 1.05 7.28 -14.90
C LEU A 147 2.32 6.74 -15.54
N SER A 148 2.71 7.23 -16.72
CA SER A 148 3.93 6.75 -17.40
C SER A 148 5.23 7.01 -16.60
N ARG A 149 5.20 8.01 -15.72
CA ARG A 149 6.34 8.38 -14.86
C ARG A 149 6.31 7.68 -13.52
N TYR A 150 5.21 7.00 -13.20
CA TYR A 150 5.09 6.23 -11.98
C TYR A 150 6.05 5.04 -12.05
N ARG A 151 7.10 5.10 -11.24
CA ARG A 151 7.92 3.93 -10.92
C ARG A 151 7.35 3.34 -9.65
N GLY A 152 6.66 2.21 -9.77
CA GLY A 152 6.16 1.43 -8.64
C GLY A 152 7.20 1.37 -7.52
N GLY A 153 6.75 1.56 -6.28
CA GLY A 153 7.61 1.71 -5.10
C GLY A 153 8.74 0.68 -5.11
N ARG A 154 9.97 1.19 -5.18
CA ARG A 154 11.19 0.40 -4.92
C ARG A 154 11.29 0.11 -3.44
#